data_AF-A0A928XW74-F1
#
_entry.id   AF-A0A928XW74-F1
#
_cell.length_a   1.000
_cell.length_b   1.000
_cell.length_c   1.000
_cell.angle_alpha   90.00
_cell.angle_beta   90.00
_cell.angle_gamma   90.00
#
_symmetry.space_group_name_H-M   'P 1'
#
loop_
_entity.id
_entity.type
_entity.pdbx_description
1 polymer ?
#
loop_
_entity_poly.entity_id
_entity_poly.type
_entity_poly.pdbx_seq_one_letter_code
_entity_poly.pdbx_strand_id
1 'polypeptide(L)'
;MPDSPTKETLLLETYKLLRSEIDHLCKNFDTYAIAGVVGTATAWAWLLTYKEHVANHQVFYLAPGACALFFGIRVYAIMRAVTEIGTHLSKIEKHFGLTKENGWELYCKAEREACEETNRVRTSSLLGVWQWGFWPALILVNFLAAVKVMGGFC
;
A
#
# COMPACT_ATOMS: atom_id res chain seq x y z
N MET A 1 5.35 36.99 29.10
CA MET A 1 4.30 36.37 28.27
C MET A 1 5.03 35.48 27.27
N PRO A 2 4.72 34.18 27.15
CA PRO A 2 5.30 33.38 26.08
C PRO A 2 4.83 33.99 24.74
N ASP A 3 5.78 34.27 23.84
CA ASP A 3 5.46 34.76 22.51
C ASP A 3 4.56 33.74 21.82
N SER A 4 3.42 34.21 21.32
CA SER A 4 2.52 33.39 20.51
C SER A 4 3.30 32.80 19.33
N PRO A 5 3.18 31.49 19.05
CA PRO A 5 3.94 30.88 17.98
C PRO A 5 3.65 31.58 16.65
N THR A 6 4.71 31.90 15.91
CA THR A 6 4.55 32.53 14.60
C THR A 6 3.97 31.53 13.61
N LYS A 7 3.34 32.03 12.55
CA LYS A 7 2.81 31.18 11.47
C LYS A 7 3.89 30.24 10.91
N GLU A 8 5.13 30.71 10.80
CA GLU A 8 6.25 29.93 10.30
C GLU A 8 6.62 28.78 11.24
N THR A 9 6.64 28.99 12.56
CA THR A 9 6.93 27.92 13.52
C THR A 9 5.87 26.83 13.47
N LEU A 10 4.59 27.20 13.36
CA LEU A 10 3.48 26.24 13.26
C LEU A 10 3.56 25.40 11.96
N LEU A 11 3.90 26.04 10.84
CA LEU A 11 4.06 25.35 9.56
C LEU A 11 5.25 24.38 9.58
N LEU A 12 6.35 24.77 10.22
CA LEU A 12 7.54 23.92 10.36
C LEU A 12 7.27 22.71 11.25
N GLU A 13 6.56 22.89 12.37
CA GLU A 13 6.12 21.78 13.24
C GLU A 13 5.19 20.82 12.49
N THR A 14 4.22 21.37 11.75
CA THR A 14 3.32 20.59 10.91
C THR A 14 4.09 19.78 9.86
N TYR A 15 5.08 20.40 9.21
CA TYR A 15 5.94 19.71 8.24
C TYR A 15 6.66 18.52 8.87
N LYS A 16 7.29 18.72 10.03
CA LYS A 16 8.00 17.66 10.76
C LYS A 16 7.06 16.52 11.19
N LEU A 17 5.88 16.85 11.69
CA LEU A 17 4.88 15.86 12.10
C LEU A 17 4.45 15.01 10.92
N LEU A 18 4.05 15.63 9.81
CA LEU A 18 3.61 14.92 8.61
C LEU A 18 4.73 14.07 7.98
N ARG A 19 5.99 14.53 8.03
CA ARG A 19 7.15 13.73 7.61
C ARG A 19 7.28 12.46 8.45
N SER A 20 7.19 12.59 9.78
CA SER A 20 7.26 11.44 10.69
C SER A 20 6.10 10.46 10.49
N GLU A 21 4.92 10.96 10.10
CA GLU A 21 3.76 10.14 9.79
C GLU A 21 3.97 9.32 8.51
N ILE A 22 4.53 9.91 7.45
CA ILE A 22 4.94 9.17 6.24
C ILE A 22 5.94 8.06 6.62
N ASP A 23 6.97 8.37 7.40
CA ASP A 23 7.98 7.38 7.80
C ASP A 23 7.35 6.21 8.58
N HIS A 24 6.40 6.51 9.47
CA HIS A 24 5.66 5.50 10.21
C HIS A 24 4.77 4.64 9.29
N LEU A 25 4.07 5.25 8.33
CA LEU A 25 3.25 4.54 7.34
C LEU A 25 4.10 3.63 6.44
N CYS A 26 5.28 4.11 6.00
CA CYS A 26 6.22 3.32 5.20
C CYS A 26 6.74 2.10 5.97
N LYS A 27 7.10 2.24 7.25
CA LYS A 27 7.52 1.07 8.08
C LYS A 27 6.40 0.05 8.25
N ASN A 28 5.17 0.52 8.39
CA ASN A 28 4.01 -0.36 8.52
C ASN A 28 3.66 -1.07 7.21
N PHE A 29 3.95 -0.46 6.06
CA PHE A 29 3.72 -1.06 4.75
C PHE A 29 4.39 -2.43 4.63
N ASP A 30 5.69 -2.51 4.91
CA ASP A 30 6.45 -3.77 4.80
C ASP A 30 5.92 -4.82 5.78
N THR A 31 5.57 -4.39 7.00
CA THR A 31 4.99 -5.26 8.03
C THR A 31 3.67 -5.87 7.55
N TYR A 32 2.78 -5.07 6.94
CA TYR A 32 1.51 -5.57 6.41
C TYR A 32 1.69 -6.45 5.17
N ALA A 33 2.68 -6.16 4.33
CA ALA A 33 2.99 -7.00 3.18
C ALA A 33 3.44 -8.41 3.62
N ILE A 34 4.38 -8.48 4.57
CA ILE A 34 4.85 -9.75 5.15
C ILE A 34 3.71 -10.46 5.87
N ALA A 35 2.95 -9.74 6.71
CA ALA A 35 1.82 -10.32 7.44
C ALA A 35 0.74 -10.88 6.51
N GLY A 36 0.47 -10.21 5.38
CA GLY A 36 -0.47 -10.71 4.39
C GLY A 36 -0.01 -12.00 3.72
N VAL A 37 1.26 -12.09 3.31
CA VAL A 37 1.82 -13.31 2.72
C VAL A 37 1.80 -14.46 3.73
N VAL A 38 2.26 -14.22 4.96
CA VAL A 38 2.27 -15.22 6.03
C VAL A 38 0.84 -15.64 6.41
N GLY A 39 -0.10 -14.68 6.46
CA GLY A 39 -1.51 -14.94 6.73
C GLY A 39 -2.15 -15.83 5.67
N THR A 40 -1.94 -15.52 4.39
CA THR A 40 -2.41 -16.34 3.27
C THR A 40 -1.77 -17.74 3.29
N ALA A 41 -0.47 -17.84 3.54
CA ALA A 41 0.22 -19.13 3.64
C ALA A 41 -0.31 -19.99 4.81
N THR A 42 -0.55 -19.36 5.96
CA THR A 42 -1.13 -20.02 7.14
C THR A 42 -2.56 -20.50 6.86
N ALA A 43 -3.37 -19.71 6.18
CA ALA A 43 -4.72 -20.09 5.78
C ALA A 43 -4.71 -21.31 4.86
N TRP A 44 -3.81 -21.35 3.86
CA TRP A 44 -3.63 -22.53 3.01
C TRP A 44 -3.16 -23.76 3.80
N ALA A 45 -2.15 -23.61 4.66
CA ALA A 45 -1.63 -24.70 5.48
C ALA A 45 -2.72 -25.32 6.37
N TRP A 46 -3.55 -24.48 6.99
CA TRP A 46 -4.68 -24.92 7.79
C TRP A 46 -5.72 -25.67 6.95
N LEU A 47 -6.12 -25.12 5.80
CA LEU A 47 -7.08 -25.77 4.91
C LEU A 47 -6.61 -27.15 4.44
N LEU A 48 -5.34 -27.26 4.04
CA LEU A 48 -4.77 -28.53 3.59
C LEU A 48 -4.72 -29.57 4.70
N THR A 49 -4.50 -29.14 5.95
CA THR A 49 -4.43 -30.01 7.13
C THR A 49 -5.82 -30.52 7.57
N TYR A 50 -6.83 -29.67 7.52
CA TYR A 50 -8.16 -29.95 8.09
C TYR A 50 -9.27 -30.18 7.05
N LYS A 51 -8.93 -30.30 5.76
CA LYS A 51 -9.91 -30.43 4.66
C LYS A 51 -10.99 -31.49 4.86
N GLU A 52 -10.68 -32.60 5.54
CA GLU A 52 -11.60 -33.73 5.76
C GLU A 52 -12.64 -33.46 6.85
N HIS A 53 -12.39 -32.48 7.72
CA HIS A 53 -13.24 -32.15 8.86
C HIS A 53 -14.25 -31.03 8.54
N VAL A 54 -14.22 -30.47 7.34
CA VAL A 54 -15.02 -29.32 6.94
C VAL A 54 -16.16 -29.77 6.02
N ALA A 55 -17.38 -29.79 6.57
CA ALA A 55 -18.58 -30.25 5.87
C ALA A 55 -18.88 -29.46 4.57
N ASN A 56 -18.40 -28.22 4.44
CA ASN A 56 -18.60 -27.39 3.26
C ASN A 56 -17.27 -26.80 2.75
N HIS A 57 -16.36 -27.70 2.34
CA HIS A 57 -14.99 -27.39 1.95
C HIS A 57 -14.87 -26.30 0.86
N GLN A 58 -15.85 -26.19 -0.03
CA GLN A 58 -15.82 -25.26 -1.17
C GLN A 58 -15.75 -23.78 -0.75
N VAL A 59 -16.55 -23.35 0.23
CA VAL A 59 -16.57 -21.96 0.73
C VAL A 59 -15.27 -21.63 1.46
N PHE A 60 -14.69 -22.60 2.14
CA PHE A 60 -13.47 -22.41 2.95
C PHE A 60 -12.21 -22.18 2.10
N TYR A 61 -12.17 -22.68 0.85
CA TYR A 61 -11.09 -22.34 -0.09
C TYR A 61 -11.06 -20.86 -0.52
N LEU A 62 -12.12 -20.08 -0.24
CA LEU A 62 -12.11 -18.63 -0.44
C LEU A 62 -11.34 -17.89 0.66
N ALA A 63 -11.11 -18.50 1.83
CA ALA A 63 -10.49 -17.81 2.97
C ALA A 63 -9.09 -17.24 2.69
N PRO A 64 -8.16 -17.96 2.01
CA PRO A 64 -6.85 -17.41 1.65
C PRO A 64 -6.94 -16.23 0.67
N GLY A 65 -7.89 -16.29 -0.26
CA GLY A 65 -8.18 -15.21 -1.21
C GLY A 65 -8.78 -13.98 -0.53
N ALA A 66 -9.72 -14.18 0.39
CA ALA A 66 -10.27 -13.10 1.22
C ALA A 66 -9.19 -12.46 2.09
N CYS A 67 -8.31 -13.26 2.70
CA CYS A 67 -7.16 -12.77 3.46
C CYS A 67 -6.26 -11.88 2.58
N ALA A 68 -5.85 -12.39 1.41
CA ALA A 68 -5.04 -11.61 0.46
C ALA A 68 -5.72 -10.30 0.04
N LEU A 69 -7.05 -10.33 -0.17
CA LEU A 69 -7.83 -9.14 -0.52
C LEU A 69 -7.84 -8.09 0.61
N PHE A 70 -8.09 -8.49 1.86
CA PHE A 70 -8.10 -7.55 3.00
C PHE A 70 -6.73 -6.89 3.21
N PHE A 71 -5.64 -7.65 3.10
CA PHE A 71 -4.29 -7.08 3.19
C PHE A 71 -3.98 -6.18 1.99
N GLY A 72 -4.38 -6.55 0.78
CA GLY A 72 -4.24 -5.70 -0.41
C GLY A 72 -4.97 -4.36 -0.27
N ILE A 73 -6.21 -4.37 0.23
CA ILE A 73 -6.99 -3.14 0.51
C ILE A 73 -6.29 -2.29 1.56
N ARG A 74 -5.78 -2.89 2.63
CA ARG A 74 -5.06 -2.17 3.69
C ARG A 74 -3.80 -1.49 3.16
N VAL A 75 -3.04 -2.20 2.34
CA VAL A 75 -1.84 -1.67 1.69
C VAL A 75 -2.20 -0.49 0.76
N TYR A 76 -3.24 -0.64 -0.05
CA TYR A 76 -3.74 0.43 -0.92
C TYR A 76 -4.14 1.69 -0.13
N ALA A 77 -4.84 1.52 1.00
CA ALA A 77 -5.23 2.63 1.87
C ALA A 77 -4.01 3.39 2.43
N ILE A 78 -2.95 2.67 2.82
CA ILE A 78 -1.69 3.28 3.30
C ILE A 78 -1.02 4.08 2.19
N MET A 79 -0.91 3.53 0.98
CA MET A 79 -0.31 4.22 -0.17
C MET A 79 -1.08 5.52 -0.51
N ARG A 80 -2.41 5.46 -0.44
CA ARG A 80 -3.25 6.63 -0.65
C ARG A 80 -3.00 7.69 0.41
N ALA A 81 -2.93 7.31 1.69
CA ALA A 81 -2.63 8.23 2.79
C ALA A 81 -1.25 8.90 2.61
N VAL A 82 -0.21 8.14 2.28
CA VAL A 82 1.14 8.68 2.00
C VAL A 82 1.10 9.68 0.84
N THR A 83 0.36 9.38 -0.23
CA THR A 83 0.19 10.31 -1.37
C THR A 83 -0.51 11.61 -0.96
N GLU A 84 -1.58 11.51 -0.16
CA GLU A 84 -2.34 12.67 0.31
C GLU A 84 -1.48 13.56 1.23
N ILE A 85 -0.72 12.96 2.14
CA ILE A 85 0.22 13.67 3.03
C ILE A 85 1.34 14.33 2.21
N GLY A 86 1.98 13.61 1.29
CA GLY A 86 3.03 14.16 0.42
C GLY A 86 2.52 15.34 -0.42
N THR A 87 1.28 15.25 -0.92
CA THR A 87 0.62 16.36 -1.61
C THR A 87 0.45 17.57 -0.70
N HIS A 88 0.08 17.38 0.57
CA HIS A 88 -0.04 18.47 1.53
C HIS A 88 1.32 19.09 1.87
N LEU A 89 2.33 18.26 2.11
CA LEU A 89 3.71 18.71 2.33
C LEU A 89 4.23 19.53 1.16
N SER A 90 3.97 19.13 -0.09
CA SER A 90 4.37 19.92 -1.28
C SER A 90 3.79 21.34 -1.29
N LYS A 91 2.58 21.53 -0.73
CA LYS A 91 1.96 22.87 -0.59
C LYS A 91 2.67 23.70 0.48
N ILE A 92 3.08 23.06 1.57
CA ILE A 92 3.87 23.70 2.64
C ILE A 92 5.25 24.11 2.10
N GLU A 93 5.93 23.23 1.35
CA GLU A 93 7.22 23.53 0.72
C GLU A 93 7.13 24.74 -0.23
N LYS A 94 6.07 24.81 -1.06
CA LYS A 94 5.81 25.99 -1.89
C LYS A 94 5.60 27.27 -1.07
N HIS A 95 4.96 27.17 0.10
CA HIS A 95 4.76 28.31 0.98
C HIS A 95 6.08 28.87 1.53
N PHE A 96 7.06 28.00 1.77
CA PHE A 96 8.42 28.38 2.15
C PHE A 96 9.29 28.80 0.96
N GLY A 97 8.73 28.89 -0.25
CA GLY A 97 9.48 29.30 -1.45
C GLY A 97 10.46 28.24 -1.97
N LEU A 98 10.32 26.98 -1.55
CA LEU A 98 11.15 25.89 -2.07
C LEU A 98 10.79 25.57 -3.52
N THR A 99 11.80 25.22 -4.31
CA THR A 99 11.69 24.75 -5.69
C THR A 99 11.83 23.22 -5.73
N LYS A 100 11.62 22.60 -6.90
CA LYS A 100 11.85 21.16 -7.10
C LYS A 100 13.29 20.69 -6.81
N GLU A 101 14.26 21.60 -6.83
CA GLU A 101 15.68 21.28 -6.58
C GLU A 101 15.97 21.14 -5.09
N ASN A 102 15.19 21.85 -4.26
CA ASN A 102 15.45 21.98 -2.82
C ASN A 102 14.28 21.46 -1.96
N GLY A 103 13.12 21.17 -2.55
CA GLY A 103 11.93 20.61 -1.92
C GLY A 103 11.73 19.17 -2.35
N TRP A 104 11.87 18.24 -1.42
CA TRP A 104 11.79 16.80 -1.70
C TRP A 104 10.41 16.38 -2.19
N GLU A 105 9.34 16.87 -1.56
CA GLU A 105 7.98 16.50 -1.96
C GLU A 105 7.60 17.14 -3.30
N LEU A 106 8.14 18.33 -3.59
CA LEU A 106 8.03 18.95 -4.91
C LEU A 106 8.78 18.17 -6.00
N TYR A 107 9.98 17.67 -5.69
CA TYR A 107 10.73 16.78 -6.57
C TYR A 107 9.94 15.49 -6.84
N CYS A 108 9.54 14.77 -5.79
CA CYS A 108 8.78 13.52 -5.93
C CYS A 108 7.46 13.71 -6.70
N LYS A 109 6.78 14.84 -6.48
CA LYS A 109 5.56 15.18 -7.22
C LYS A 109 5.86 15.42 -8.71
N ALA A 110 6.90 16.19 -9.04
CA ALA A 110 7.28 16.45 -10.42
C ALA A 110 7.71 15.15 -11.15
N GLU A 111 8.47 14.28 -10.49
CA GLU A 111 8.84 12.96 -11.02
C GLU A 111 7.61 12.09 -11.24
N ARG A 112 6.64 12.11 -10.32
CA ARG A 112 5.39 11.36 -10.48
C ARG A 112 4.55 11.89 -11.64
N GLU A 113 4.39 13.20 -11.77
CA GLU A 113 3.66 13.82 -12.88
C GLU A 113 4.34 13.52 -14.23
N ALA A 114 5.66 13.63 -14.30
CA ALA A 114 6.45 13.25 -15.47
C ALA A 114 6.30 11.76 -15.79
N CYS A 115 6.29 10.90 -14.76
CA CYS A 115 6.07 9.47 -14.92
C CYS A 115 4.63 9.16 -15.35
N GLU A 116 3.60 9.88 -14.89
CA GLU A 116 2.20 9.73 -15.32
C GLU A 116 2.00 10.17 -16.77
N GLU A 117 2.62 11.30 -17.17
CA GLU A 117 2.64 11.78 -18.55
C GLU A 117 3.36 10.78 -19.47
N THR A 118 4.46 10.21 -18.98
CA THR A 118 5.20 9.15 -19.69
C THR A 118 4.50 7.79 -19.61
N ASN A 119 3.67 7.50 -18.59
CA ASN A 119 2.93 6.24 -18.41
C ASN A 119 1.65 6.15 -19.26
N ARG A 120 1.24 7.23 -19.93
CA ARG A 120 0.45 7.07 -21.18
C ARG A 120 1.23 6.32 -22.27
N VAL A 121 2.56 6.22 -22.14
CA VAL A 121 3.47 5.62 -23.12
C VAL A 121 4.30 4.45 -22.55
N ARG A 122 4.64 4.37 -21.25
CA ARG A 122 5.49 3.28 -20.72
C ARG A 122 5.51 3.13 -19.18
N THR A 123 4.67 2.22 -18.67
CA THR A 123 4.69 1.64 -17.31
C THR A 123 6.10 1.26 -16.83
N SER A 124 6.78 2.09 -16.03
CA SER A 124 8.01 1.64 -15.33
C SER A 124 8.47 2.52 -14.16
N SER A 125 7.90 2.27 -12.99
CA SER A 125 8.76 2.09 -11.81
C SER A 125 8.63 0.63 -11.38
N LEU A 126 9.74 -0.10 -11.28
CA LEU A 126 9.73 -1.52 -10.90
C LEU A 126 8.98 -1.73 -9.59
N LEU A 127 9.10 -0.80 -8.64
CA LEU A 127 8.40 -0.84 -7.36
C LEU A 127 6.88 -0.65 -7.51
N GLY A 128 6.46 0.31 -8.34
CA GLY A 128 5.04 0.57 -8.60
C GLY A 128 4.37 -0.57 -9.37
N VAL A 129 5.06 -1.13 -10.37
CA VAL A 129 4.63 -2.31 -11.13
C VAL A 129 4.58 -3.54 -10.24
N TRP A 130 5.58 -3.73 -9.37
CA TRP A 130 5.60 -4.84 -8.42
C TRP A 130 4.42 -4.75 -7.45
N GLN A 131 4.15 -3.58 -6.86
CA GLN A 131 3.03 -3.44 -5.91
C GLN A 131 1.64 -3.53 -6.58
N TRP A 132 1.46 -2.92 -7.76
CA TRP A 132 0.21 -3.00 -8.52
C TRP A 132 -0.03 -4.39 -9.11
N GLY A 133 1.01 -5.14 -9.44
CA GLY A 133 0.91 -6.50 -9.95
C GLY A 133 0.78 -7.54 -8.83
N PHE A 134 1.47 -7.34 -7.71
CA PHE A 134 1.63 -8.35 -6.66
C PHE A 134 0.31 -8.73 -6.00
N TRP A 135 -0.47 -7.76 -5.51
CA TRP A 135 -1.72 -8.07 -4.80
C TRP A 135 -2.79 -8.68 -5.71
N PRO A 136 -3.07 -8.13 -6.92
CA PRO A 136 -3.98 -8.78 -7.85
C PRO A 136 -3.49 -10.17 -8.27
N ALA A 137 -2.18 -10.35 -8.51
CA ALA A 137 -1.63 -11.67 -8.84
C ALA A 137 -1.80 -12.65 -7.66
N LEU A 138 -1.54 -12.23 -6.43
CA LEU A 138 -1.73 -13.05 -5.25
C LEU A 138 -3.21 -13.45 -5.10
N ILE A 139 -4.14 -12.49 -5.21
CA ILE A 139 -5.58 -12.76 -5.17
C ILE A 139 -5.99 -13.72 -6.28
N LEU A 140 -5.50 -13.51 -7.50
CA LEU A 140 -5.80 -14.36 -8.66
C LEU A 140 -5.27 -15.79 -8.45
N VAL A 141 -4.05 -15.95 -7.97
CA VAL A 141 -3.46 -17.27 -7.65
C VAL A 141 -4.30 -17.98 -6.59
N ASN A 142 -4.72 -17.28 -5.54
CA ASN A 142 -5.61 -17.85 -4.52
C ASN A 142 -6.96 -18.28 -5.11
N PHE A 143 -7.55 -17.44 -5.96
CA PHE A 143 -8.83 -17.73 -6.61
C PHE A 143 -8.74 -18.91 -7.58
N LEU A 144 -7.71 -18.95 -8.44
CA LEU A 144 -7.48 -20.06 -9.37
C LEU A 144 -7.23 -21.37 -8.63
N ALA A 145 -6.47 -21.33 -7.53
CA ALA A 145 -6.26 -22.50 -6.69
C ALA A 145 -7.59 -22.99 -6.08
N ALA A 146 -8.43 -22.08 -5.58
CA ALA A 146 -9.76 -22.43 -5.06
C ALA A 146 -10.65 -23.05 -6.15
N VAL A 147 -10.72 -22.44 -7.33
CA VAL A 147 -11.52 -22.97 -8.46
C VAL A 147 -11.03 -24.34 -8.92
N LYS A 148 -9.71 -24.53 -9.05
CA LYS A 148 -9.13 -25.83 -9.43
C LYS A 148 -9.50 -26.92 -8.42
N VAL A 149 -9.43 -26.60 -7.13
CA VAL A 149 -9.80 -27.55 -6.08
C VAL A 149 -11.29 -27.87 -6.14
N MET A 150 -12.16 -26.88 -6.36
CA MET A 150 -13.60 -27.11 -6.48
C MET A 150 -13.99 -27.91 -7.74
N GLY A 151 -13.32 -27.69 -8.87
CA GLY A 151 -13.61 -28.36 -10.15
C GLY A 151 -13.06 -29.79 -10.26
N GLY A 152 -12.15 -30.20 -9.38
CA GLY A 152 -11.60 -31.56 -9.34
C GLY A 152 -12.44 -32.58 -8.55
N PHE A 153 -13.58 -32.16 -7.98
CA PHE A 153 -14.49 -33.00 -7.19
C PHE A 153 -15.75 -33.46 -7.98
N CYS A 154 -15.73 -33.37 -9.32
CA CYS A 154 -16.73 -34.01 -10.18
C CYS A 154 -16.29 -35.41 -10.61
#